data_AF-A0AAJ1ETY5-F1
#
_entry.id   AF-A0AAJ1ETY5-F1
#
_cell.length_a   1.000
_cell.length_b   1.000
_cell.length_c   1.000
_cell.angle_alpha   90.00
_cell.angle_beta   90.00
_cell.angle_gamma   90.00
#
_symmetry.space_group_name_H-M   'P 1'
#
loop_
_entity.id
_entity.type
_entity.pdbx_description
1 polymer ?
#
loop_
_entity_poly.entity_id
_entity_poly.type
_entity_poly.pdbx_seq_one_letter_code
_entity_poly.pdbx_strand_id
1 'polypeptide(L)'
;MTELMGVHRIRGRCGAKLAISAVVTAIVFWGASAIAQTFDSGSTGADGVFNPTCTPTPCTVMVPLPLSGTFNFTTINIPTGVTVKFIRNATNTSVTMLASGTVTIAGTIDGSGGAGASVGNGTTIAPNGGLSGPGGFDGGDGADGINSTTGGTGLGPGGGEGGRLCSPYYLSAGGGSFGSAGGGGSYAAGCVSATSGPTYGTNSLVPLIGGSGGGGGSASFGVTGAGGGGGGGALLIASSGTITFTGTLLARGGNGPGPGYAGGGGSGGAIRLVATSIGGNEGSINVSGGTGGNGGSGGAGRIRIESYTSTATINLVGVPSIDQPGVLALPNVPSLTITSVAGVTAPTSPTGSFTNPDIAIPLGTTNPMTVALAASNIPLGTTVTVVEKPMNGAASSTTSTPLTGTLEASMATATLTIPTNQSSVISASATFTLAALPGVGPVFAQGEEVERVRVEAVMGGALQVAYITKSGREVPAYALSRVATVRENGAGRVDDL
;
A
#
# COMPACT_ATOMS: atom_id res chain seq x y z
N MET A 1 58.05 -49.13 -32.96
CA MET A 1 59.12 -48.65 -32.05
C MET A 1 58.48 -48.29 -30.72
N THR A 2 58.74 -48.86 -29.55
CA THR A 2 59.55 -49.99 -29.06
C THR A 2 58.97 -50.27 -27.66
N GLU A 3 58.12 -51.29 -27.50
CA GLU A 3 58.32 -52.49 -26.65
C GLU A 3 59.38 -52.39 -25.53
N LEU A 4 58.99 -52.72 -24.28
CA LEU A 4 59.76 -53.49 -23.26
C LEU A 4 58.84 -53.67 -22.02
N MET A 5 58.27 -54.87 -21.79
CA MET A 5 58.79 -56.00 -20.97
C MET A 5 58.84 -55.69 -19.45
N GLY A 6 58.43 -56.54 -18.50
CA GLY A 6 58.05 -57.96 -18.50
C GLY A 6 57.38 -58.35 -17.15
N VAL A 7 56.57 -59.43 -17.11
CA VAL A 7 56.90 -60.80 -16.62
C VAL A 7 57.00 -60.87 -15.06
N HIS A 8 56.21 -61.62 -14.26
CA HIS A 8 56.10 -63.09 -14.18
C HIS A 8 55.02 -63.59 -13.16
N ARG A 9 54.30 -64.65 -13.54
CA ARG A 9 53.81 -65.88 -12.82
C ARG A 9 53.44 -65.94 -11.30
N ILE A 10 52.18 -66.39 -11.07
CA ILE A 10 51.68 -67.62 -10.37
C ILE A 10 51.81 -67.81 -8.83
N ARG A 11 50.70 -68.34 -8.25
CA ARG A 11 50.44 -69.00 -6.93
C ARG A 11 50.05 -68.04 -5.78
N GLY A 12 49.07 -68.30 -4.91
CA GLY A 12 48.27 -69.49 -4.64
C GLY A 12 47.16 -69.17 -3.62
N ARG A 13 46.21 -70.11 -3.48
CA ARG A 13 45.06 -70.09 -2.56
C ARG A 13 45.46 -69.85 -1.09
N CYS A 14 44.66 -69.06 -0.36
CA CYS A 14 44.11 -69.47 0.94
C CYS A 14 42.95 -68.55 1.34
N GLY A 15 41.86 -69.16 1.82
CA GLY A 15 40.61 -68.47 2.08
C GLY A 15 40.54 -67.75 3.42
N ALA A 16 39.68 -66.74 3.48
CA ALA A 16 38.94 -66.36 4.66
C ALA A 16 37.60 -65.78 4.21
N LYS A 17 36.51 -66.50 4.49
CA LYS A 17 35.14 -66.02 4.30
C LYS A 17 34.91 -64.89 5.32
N LEU A 18 34.89 -63.63 4.87
CA LEU A 18 34.43 -62.52 5.69
C LEU A 18 32.91 -62.43 5.52
N ALA A 19 32.17 -62.83 6.56
CA ALA A 19 30.72 -62.73 6.62
C ALA A 19 30.32 -61.25 6.66
N ILE A 20 29.69 -60.76 5.60
CA ILE A 20 29.03 -59.45 5.58
C ILE A 20 27.72 -59.64 6.37
N SER A 21 27.76 -59.34 7.66
CA SER A 21 26.57 -59.26 8.49
C SER A 21 25.83 -57.97 8.13
N ALA A 22 24.67 -58.12 7.49
CA ALA A 22 23.76 -57.03 7.19
C ALA A 22 23.22 -56.44 8.51
N VAL A 23 23.79 -55.32 8.94
CA VAL A 23 23.20 -54.50 10.00
C VAL A 23 22.02 -53.77 9.38
N VAL A 24 20.82 -54.35 9.49
CA VAL A 24 19.56 -53.62 9.32
C VAL A 24 19.39 -52.75 10.55
N THR A 25 19.90 -51.52 10.48
CA THR A 25 19.57 -50.50 11.47
C THR A 25 18.11 -50.11 11.24
N ALA A 26 17.22 -50.64 12.08
CA ALA A 26 15.85 -50.15 12.17
C ALA A 26 15.92 -48.70 12.70
N ILE A 27 15.85 -47.73 11.79
CA ILE A 27 15.55 -46.33 12.15
C ILE A 27 14.09 -46.36 12.59
N VAL A 28 13.87 -46.46 13.90
CA VAL A 28 12.58 -46.14 14.50
C VAL A 28 12.39 -44.64 14.27
N PHE A 29 11.65 -44.29 13.21
CA PHE A 29 11.04 -42.97 13.11
C PHE A 29 10.12 -42.85 14.32
N TRP A 30 10.59 -42.18 15.36
CA TRP A 30 9.66 -41.53 16.28
C TRP A 30 8.88 -40.57 15.41
N GLY A 31 7.62 -40.91 15.14
CA GLY A 31 6.67 -40.01 14.52
C GLY A 31 6.52 -38.82 15.45
N ALA A 32 7.39 -37.82 15.28
CA ALA A 32 7.10 -36.48 15.76
C ALA A 32 5.79 -36.12 15.08
N SER A 33 4.70 -36.05 15.85
CA SER A 33 3.48 -35.43 15.41
C SER A 33 3.89 -34.10 14.79
N ALA A 34 3.73 -33.96 13.47
CA ALA A 34 3.88 -32.68 12.84
C ALA A 34 2.81 -31.79 13.49
N ILE A 35 3.21 -30.93 14.43
CA ILE A 35 2.32 -29.90 14.93
C ILE A 35 2.01 -29.05 13.72
N ALA A 36 0.78 -29.12 13.22
CA ALA A 36 0.30 -28.23 12.19
C ALA A 36 0.55 -26.80 12.70
N GLN A 37 1.35 -26.03 11.97
CA GLN A 37 1.59 -24.64 12.33
C GLN A 37 0.24 -23.92 12.29
N THR A 38 -0.12 -23.27 13.39
CA THR A 38 -1.36 -22.51 13.51
C THR A 38 -1.05 -21.03 13.43
N PHE A 39 -1.85 -20.30 12.67
CA PHE A 39 -1.83 -18.85 12.64
C PHE A 39 -2.94 -18.33 13.56
N ASP A 40 -2.68 -17.23 14.26
CA ASP A 40 -3.71 -16.50 14.99
C ASP A 40 -3.96 -15.15 14.32
N SER A 41 -5.19 -14.95 13.87
CA SER A 41 -5.65 -13.68 13.30
C SER A 41 -5.69 -12.53 14.31
N GLY A 42 -5.73 -12.83 15.62
CA GLY A 42 -5.95 -11.84 16.67
C GLY A 42 -7.39 -11.32 16.73
N SER A 43 -8.35 -11.96 16.04
CA SER A 43 -9.76 -11.60 16.14
C SER A 43 -10.29 -11.82 17.55
N THR A 44 -10.92 -10.80 18.13
CA THR A 44 -11.59 -10.92 19.43
C THR A 44 -12.97 -11.58 19.34
N GLY A 45 -13.53 -11.74 18.13
CA GLY A 45 -14.89 -12.24 17.91
C GLY A 45 -16.01 -11.29 18.34
N ALA A 46 -15.68 -10.03 18.69
CA ALA A 46 -16.63 -9.03 19.19
C ALA A 46 -17.79 -8.70 18.23
N ASP A 47 -17.56 -8.82 16.91
CA ASP A 47 -18.55 -8.55 15.86
C ASP A 47 -19.35 -9.79 15.47
N GLY A 48 -19.13 -10.94 16.11
CA GLY A 48 -19.90 -12.16 15.90
C GLY A 48 -19.74 -12.76 14.49
N VAL A 49 -20.79 -13.38 13.97
CA VAL A 49 -20.79 -14.01 12.63
C VAL A 49 -21.13 -12.98 11.56
N PHE A 50 -20.28 -12.85 10.54
CA PHE A 50 -20.59 -12.05 9.35
C PHE A 50 -21.13 -12.93 8.22
N ASN A 51 -22.43 -12.83 7.97
CA ASN A 51 -23.12 -13.60 6.91
C ASN A 51 -24.15 -12.71 6.19
N PRO A 52 -23.70 -11.76 5.35
CA PRO A 52 -24.59 -10.85 4.64
C PRO A 52 -25.51 -11.62 3.69
N THR A 53 -26.80 -11.34 3.78
CA THR A 53 -27.85 -11.90 2.92
C THR A 53 -28.79 -10.80 2.46
N CYS A 54 -29.48 -11.06 1.36
CA CYS A 54 -30.39 -10.13 0.72
C CYS A 54 -31.33 -10.89 -0.21
N THR A 55 -32.50 -10.32 -0.47
CA THR A 55 -33.48 -10.88 -1.41
C THR A 55 -34.10 -9.72 -2.19
N PRO A 56 -34.14 -9.78 -3.54
CA PRO A 56 -33.64 -10.85 -4.41
C PRO A 56 -32.10 -10.88 -4.57
N THR A 57 -31.56 -12.01 -5.01
CA THR A 57 -30.14 -12.15 -5.44
C THR A 57 -30.04 -12.18 -6.97
N PRO A 58 -28.99 -11.61 -7.59
CA PRO A 58 -27.82 -10.99 -6.97
C PRO A 58 -28.10 -9.60 -6.36
N CYS A 59 -27.30 -9.19 -5.36
CA CYS A 59 -27.47 -7.91 -4.67
C CYS A 59 -26.14 -7.29 -4.21
N THR A 60 -26.20 -6.04 -3.76
CA THR A 60 -25.10 -5.38 -3.03
C THR A 60 -25.52 -5.04 -1.60
N VAL A 61 -24.68 -5.41 -0.62
CA VAL A 61 -24.80 -5.06 0.79
C VAL A 61 -23.73 -4.02 1.12
N MET A 62 -24.17 -2.85 1.60
CA MET A 62 -23.28 -1.77 2.05
C MET A 62 -23.00 -1.92 3.54
N VAL A 63 -21.73 -2.02 3.90
CA VAL A 63 -21.28 -2.18 5.29
C VAL A 63 -20.55 -0.91 5.74
N PRO A 64 -21.03 -0.20 6.78
CA PRO A 64 -20.30 0.94 7.34
C PRO A 64 -18.96 0.52 7.94
N LEU A 65 -17.87 1.23 7.62
CA LEU A 65 -16.58 0.98 8.25
C LEU A 65 -16.54 1.55 9.67
N PRO A 66 -16.04 0.78 10.65
CA PRO A 66 -15.72 1.34 11.96
C PRO A 66 -14.60 2.37 11.82
N LEU A 67 -14.47 3.27 12.80
CA LEU A 67 -13.43 4.31 12.78
C LEU A 67 -12.00 3.71 12.71
N SER A 68 -11.81 2.51 13.25
CA SER A 68 -10.54 1.77 13.19
C SER A 68 -10.27 1.13 11.82
N GLY A 69 -11.30 0.92 11.00
CA GLY A 69 -11.25 0.09 9.80
C GLY A 69 -11.19 -1.42 10.08
N THR A 70 -11.23 -1.84 11.35
CA THR A 70 -11.06 -3.25 11.76
C THR A 70 -12.35 -3.87 12.28
N PHE A 71 -12.72 -5.01 11.71
CA PHE A 71 -13.76 -5.91 12.20
C PHE A 71 -13.14 -7.16 12.84
N ASN A 72 -13.75 -7.65 13.91
CA ASN A 72 -13.37 -8.81 14.72
C ASN A 72 -14.50 -9.85 14.73
N PHE A 73 -14.57 -10.67 13.70
CA PHE A 73 -15.60 -11.71 13.54
C PHE A 73 -15.19 -13.04 14.18
N THR A 74 -16.20 -13.87 14.48
CA THR A 74 -15.99 -15.29 14.75
C THR A 74 -15.83 -16.05 13.43
N THR A 75 -16.73 -15.85 12.47
CA THR A 75 -16.66 -16.44 11.13
C THR A 75 -17.15 -15.46 10.08
N ILE A 76 -16.68 -15.62 8.84
CA ILE A 76 -17.12 -14.82 7.69
C ILE A 76 -17.66 -15.77 6.62
N ASN A 77 -18.85 -15.51 6.12
CA ASN A 77 -19.44 -16.23 4.99
C ASN A 77 -20.03 -15.22 4.00
N ILE A 78 -19.44 -15.09 2.81
CA ILE A 78 -19.98 -14.26 1.71
C ILE A 78 -20.60 -15.19 0.67
N PRO A 79 -21.94 -15.33 0.62
CA PRO A 79 -22.60 -16.24 -0.30
C PRO A 79 -22.46 -15.83 -1.76
N THR A 80 -22.58 -16.79 -2.68
CA THR A 80 -22.69 -16.53 -4.12
C THR A 80 -23.84 -15.57 -4.42
N GLY A 81 -23.63 -14.62 -5.32
CA GLY A 81 -24.62 -13.60 -5.67
C GLY A 81 -24.71 -12.41 -4.71
N VAL A 82 -23.96 -12.42 -3.60
CA VAL A 82 -23.84 -11.27 -2.70
C VAL A 82 -22.55 -10.51 -3.01
N THR A 83 -22.67 -9.19 -3.22
CA THR A 83 -21.55 -8.25 -3.27
C THR A 83 -21.50 -7.43 -2.00
N VAL A 84 -20.39 -7.48 -1.26
CA VAL A 84 -20.13 -6.60 -0.12
C VAL A 84 -19.34 -5.39 -0.59
N LYS A 85 -19.83 -4.19 -0.27
CA LYS A 85 -19.11 -2.93 -0.41
C LYS A 85 -19.05 -2.23 0.94
N PHE A 86 -18.04 -1.40 1.12
CA PHE A 86 -17.84 -0.66 2.37
C PHE A 86 -18.12 0.82 2.18
N ILE A 87 -18.82 1.42 3.14
CA ILE A 87 -18.99 2.87 3.21
C ILE A 87 -17.76 3.44 3.92
N ARG A 88 -17.06 4.39 3.28
CA ARG A 88 -15.88 5.07 3.84
C ARG A 88 -16.23 5.73 5.18
N ASN A 89 -15.35 5.61 6.16
CA ASN A 89 -15.38 6.47 7.34
C ASN A 89 -14.70 7.82 7.03
N ALA A 90 -14.71 8.74 7.98
CA ALA A 90 -14.23 10.12 7.77
C ALA A 90 -12.75 10.22 7.37
N THR A 91 -11.91 9.29 7.80
CA THR A 91 -10.46 9.24 7.51
C THR A 91 -10.10 8.24 6.42
N ASN A 92 -11.12 7.67 5.75
CA ASN A 92 -11.00 6.65 4.72
C ASN A 92 -10.02 5.51 5.07
N THR A 93 -10.18 4.87 6.23
CA THR A 93 -9.27 3.78 6.64
C THR A 93 -9.36 2.57 5.72
N SER A 94 -8.30 1.76 5.68
CA SER A 94 -8.31 0.44 5.06
C SER A 94 -9.30 -0.51 5.74
N VAL A 95 -9.73 -1.56 5.04
CA VAL A 95 -10.59 -2.61 5.58
C VAL A 95 -9.75 -3.76 6.13
N THR A 96 -9.92 -4.07 7.42
CA THR A 96 -9.34 -5.25 8.06
C THR A 96 -10.45 -6.13 8.60
N MET A 97 -10.53 -7.37 8.14
CA MET A 97 -11.50 -8.36 8.60
C MET A 97 -10.73 -9.51 9.28
N LEU A 98 -10.82 -9.59 10.60
CA LEU A 98 -10.21 -10.65 11.39
C LEU A 98 -11.27 -11.70 11.75
N ALA A 99 -10.95 -12.99 11.63
CA ALA A 99 -11.84 -14.09 11.98
C ALA A 99 -11.13 -15.14 12.84
N SER A 100 -11.69 -15.45 14.02
CA SER A 100 -11.13 -16.51 14.88
C SER A 100 -11.40 -17.92 14.34
N GLY A 101 -12.41 -18.07 13.49
CA GLY A 101 -12.80 -19.30 12.82
C GLY A 101 -12.71 -19.20 11.30
N THR A 102 -13.50 -20.04 10.62
CA THR A 102 -13.46 -20.20 9.17
C THR A 102 -13.99 -18.97 8.42
N VAL A 103 -13.43 -18.78 7.22
CA VAL A 103 -13.83 -17.76 6.27
C VAL A 103 -14.19 -18.42 4.95
N THR A 104 -15.39 -18.17 4.44
CA THR A 104 -15.85 -18.64 3.12
C THR A 104 -16.23 -17.44 2.28
N ILE A 105 -15.63 -17.31 1.10
CA ILE A 105 -15.89 -16.21 0.17
C ILE A 105 -16.23 -16.83 -1.19
N ALA A 106 -17.53 -16.96 -1.45
CA ALA A 106 -18.07 -17.42 -2.73
C ALA A 106 -18.69 -16.27 -3.54
N GLY A 107 -19.12 -15.19 -2.86
CA GLY A 107 -19.58 -13.94 -3.47
C GLY A 107 -18.45 -12.98 -3.81
N THR A 108 -18.76 -11.69 -3.84
CA THR A 108 -17.81 -10.62 -4.16
C THR A 108 -17.58 -9.70 -2.96
N ILE A 109 -16.34 -9.30 -2.71
CA ILE A 109 -16.01 -8.13 -1.89
C ILE A 109 -15.38 -7.09 -2.81
N ASP A 110 -15.96 -5.89 -2.88
CA ASP A 110 -15.53 -4.83 -3.78
C ASP A 110 -15.16 -3.55 -3.02
N GLY A 111 -13.85 -3.28 -2.99
CA GLY A 111 -13.24 -2.04 -2.52
C GLY A 111 -12.62 -1.22 -3.64
N SER A 112 -13.13 -1.29 -4.87
CA SER A 112 -12.60 -0.54 -6.01
C SER A 112 -12.86 0.97 -5.90
N GLY A 113 -11.97 1.77 -6.51
CA GLY A 113 -12.16 3.21 -6.69
C GLY A 113 -13.17 3.54 -7.79
N GLY A 114 -13.79 4.71 -7.67
CA GLY A 114 -14.72 5.29 -8.62
C GLY A 114 -14.02 6.03 -9.76
N ALA A 115 -14.67 6.08 -10.92
CA ALA A 115 -14.21 6.87 -12.04
C ALA A 115 -14.33 8.37 -11.75
N GLY A 116 -13.44 9.17 -12.35
CA GLY A 116 -13.61 10.62 -12.39
C GLY A 116 -14.79 11.02 -13.29
N ALA A 117 -15.23 12.27 -13.19
CA ALA A 117 -16.25 12.82 -14.08
C ALA A 117 -15.69 13.03 -15.50
N SER A 118 -16.56 12.87 -16.51
CA SER A 118 -16.22 13.20 -17.90
C SER A 118 -16.08 14.71 -18.11
N VAL A 119 -15.47 15.08 -19.24
CA VAL A 119 -15.37 16.48 -19.70
C VAL A 119 -16.75 17.14 -19.69
N GLY A 120 -16.84 18.35 -19.13
CA GLY A 120 -18.07 19.13 -19.04
C GLY A 120 -18.10 20.28 -20.05
N ASN A 121 -19.27 20.52 -20.66
CA ASN A 121 -19.54 21.75 -21.39
C ASN A 121 -19.85 22.88 -20.39
N GLY A 122 -19.09 23.97 -20.45
CA GLY A 122 -19.15 25.04 -19.45
C GLY A 122 -18.14 24.84 -18.32
N THR A 123 -17.83 25.93 -17.61
CA THR A 123 -16.94 25.90 -16.46
C THR A 123 -17.69 25.49 -15.20
N THR A 124 -17.21 24.42 -14.56
CA THR A 124 -17.62 23.89 -13.26
C THR A 124 -16.48 24.05 -12.27
N ILE A 125 -16.76 24.66 -11.11
CA ILE A 125 -15.80 24.90 -10.01
C ILE A 125 -15.95 23.89 -8.86
N ALA A 126 -16.77 22.87 -9.05
CA ALA A 126 -16.95 21.78 -8.09
C ALA A 126 -15.93 20.66 -8.36
N PRO A 127 -15.44 19.97 -7.32
CA PRO A 127 -14.61 18.78 -7.48
C PRO A 127 -15.29 17.71 -8.34
N ASN A 128 -14.52 17.09 -9.21
CA ASN A 128 -14.97 16.10 -10.17
C ASN A 128 -14.03 14.88 -10.28
N GLY A 129 -13.00 14.79 -9.44
CA GLY A 129 -12.15 13.61 -9.27
C GLY A 129 -12.91 12.40 -8.73
N GLY A 130 -12.47 11.21 -9.12
CA GLY A 130 -13.08 9.95 -8.70
C GLY A 130 -12.77 9.63 -7.24
N LEU A 131 -13.79 9.24 -6.48
CA LEU A 131 -13.60 8.80 -5.09
C LEU A 131 -12.82 7.49 -5.04
N SER A 132 -11.91 7.34 -4.10
CA SER A 132 -11.20 6.10 -3.85
C SER A 132 -12.05 5.02 -3.20
N GLY A 133 -11.56 3.79 -3.30
CA GLY A 133 -11.99 2.72 -2.41
C GLY A 133 -11.48 2.95 -0.97
N PRO A 134 -12.02 2.22 0.02
CA PRO A 134 -11.56 2.26 1.40
C PRO A 134 -10.04 2.14 1.55
N GLY A 135 -9.36 3.09 2.19
CA GLY A 135 -7.90 3.06 2.35
C GLY A 135 -7.09 3.49 1.12
N GLY A 136 -7.75 3.83 0.00
CA GLY A 136 -7.13 4.42 -1.19
C GLY A 136 -7.19 5.96 -1.18
N PHE A 137 -6.79 6.57 -2.30
CA PHE A 137 -6.76 8.03 -2.46
C PHE A 137 -7.50 8.53 -3.68
N ASP A 138 -8.18 9.67 -3.54
CA ASP A 138 -9.07 10.22 -4.56
C ASP A 138 -8.29 10.75 -5.78
N GLY A 139 -8.96 10.76 -6.94
CA GLY A 139 -8.43 11.34 -8.17
C GLY A 139 -8.38 12.86 -8.12
N GLY A 140 -7.51 13.46 -8.94
CA GLY A 140 -7.39 14.91 -9.06
C GLY A 140 -8.53 15.52 -9.87
N ASP A 141 -8.91 16.75 -9.55
CA ASP A 141 -9.98 17.44 -10.26
C ASP A 141 -9.51 17.97 -11.62
N GLY A 142 -10.34 17.84 -12.64
CA GLY A 142 -10.09 18.44 -13.94
C GLY A 142 -10.11 19.97 -13.85
N ALA A 143 -9.30 20.62 -14.67
CA ALA A 143 -9.17 22.07 -14.67
C ALA A 143 -10.50 22.76 -15.02
N ASP A 144 -10.71 23.98 -14.53
CA ASP A 144 -11.95 24.75 -14.74
C ASP A 144 -11.80 25.83 -15.84
N GLY A 145 -10.56 26.09 -16.28
CA GLY A 145 -10.24 27.10 -17.29
C GLY A 145 -10.39 28.55 -16.82
N ILE A 146 -10.74 28.78 -15.54
CA ILE A 146 -10.87 30.11 -14.91
C ILE A 146 -9.80 30.30 -13.84
N ASN A 147 -9.78 29.44 -12.82
CA ASN A 147 -8.76 29.46 -11.77
C ASN A 147 -7.44 28.90 -12.29
N SER A 148 -7.53 27.85 -13.11
CA SER A 148 -6.36 27.22 -13.73
C SER A 148 -6.75 26.47 -14.99
N THR A 149 -5.84 26.44 -15.96
CA THR A 149 -5.92 25.56 -17.13
C THR A 149 -5.21 24.22 -16.92
N THR A 150 -4.55 24.06 -15.77
CA THR A 150 -3.90 22.83 -15.31
C THR A 150 -4.83 22.11 -14.32
N GLY A 151 -5.08 20.82 -14.55
CA GLY A 151 -5.85 20.00 -13.63
C GLY A 151 -5.11 19.76 -12.31
N GLY A 152 -5.83 19.36 -11.27
CA GLY A 152 -5.27 18.97 -10.00
C GLY A 152 -4.51 17.64 -10.09
N THR A 153 -3.51 17.47 -9.23
CA THR A 153 -2.80 16.20 -9.08
C THR A 153 -3.66 15.16 -8.37
N GLY A 154 -3.51 13.89 -8.71
CA GLY A 154 -4.09 12.79 -7.94
C GLY A 154 -3.59 12.78 -6.49
N LEU A 155 -4.45 12.35 -5.57
CA LEU A 155 -4.08 12.23 -4.17
C LEU A 155 -3.31 10.91 -3.93
N GLY A 156 -2.58 10.86 -2.82
CA GLY A 156 -1.73 9.73 -2.41
C GLY A 156 -0.26 9.82 -2.85
N PRO A 157 0.59 8.88 -2.38
CA PRO A 157 2.04 8.87 -2.61
C PRO A 157 2.41 8.75 -4.08
N GLY A 158 1.62 7.99 -4.83
CA GLY A 158 1.80 7.74 -6.26
C GLY A 158 0.83 8.51 -7.13
N GLY A 159 0.25 9.60 -6.64
CA GLY A 159 -0.74 10.40 -7.37
C GLY A 159 -0.23 10.87 -8.74
N GLY A 160 -1.06 10.75 -9.78
CA GLY A 160 -0.71 11.21 -11.12
C GLY A 160 -0.69 12.74 -11.24
N GLU A 161 0.18 13.31 -12.07
CA GLU A 161 0.20 14.75 -12.31
C GLU A 161 -1.03 15.21 -13.10
N GLY A 162 -1.49 16.43 -12.82
CA GLY A 162 -2.58 17.06 -13.57
C GLY A 162 -2.15 17.40 -15.01
N GLY A 163 -3.08 17.25 -15.94
CA GLY A 163 -2.87 17.67 -17.33
C GLY A 163 -2.71 19.18 -17.42
N ARG A 164 -1.75 19.67 -18.22
CA ARG A 164 -1.47 21.09 -18.41
C ARG A 164 -1.88 21.58 -19.80
N LEU A 165 -2.41 22.79 -19.92
CA LEU A 165 -2.69 23.37 -21.23
C LEU A 165 -1.37 23.79 -21.91
N CYS A 166 -1.17 23.37 -23.16
CA CYS A 166 -0.03 23.73 -24.00
C CYS A 166 -0.56 24.28 -25.33
N SER A 167 -0.98 25.54 -25.33
CA SER A 167 -1.77 26.14 -26.42
C SER A 167 -1.15 25.91 -27.81
N PRO A 168 -1.92 25.48 -28.83
CA PRO A 168 -3.37 25.22 -28.80
C PRO A 168 -3.76 23.79 -28.36
N TYR A 169 -2.81 22.98 -27.89
CA TYR A 169 -3.01 21.57 -27.57
C TYR A 169 -3.49 21.33 -26.12
N TYR A 170 -4.32 20.31 -25.99
CA TYR A 170 -4.90 19.86 -24.71
C TYR A 170 -4.15 18.62 -24.24
N LEU A 171 -3.48 18.70 -23.09
CA LEU A 171 -2.71 17.58 -22.57
C LEU A 171 -3.52 16.79 -21.56
N SER A 172 -3.31 15.50 -21.58
CA SER A 172 -3.96 14.56 -20.68
C SER A 172 -3.15 14.38 -19.41
N ALA A 173 -3.81 13.96 -18.33
CA ALA A 173 -3.17 13.79 -17.03
C ALA A 173 -2.41 12.46 -16.91
N GLY A 174 -1.53 12.37 -15.92
CA GLY A 174 -0.82 11.15 -15.56
C GLY A 174 -1.67 10.19 -14.74
N GLY A 175 -1.40 8.90 -14.86
CA GLY A 175 -2.03 7.85 -14.07
C GLY A 175 -1.45 7.75 -12.66
N GLY A 176 -2.25 7.27 -11.71
CA GLY A 176 -1.77 6.93 -10.38
C GLY A 176 -0.86 5.70 -10.42
N SER A 177 0.12 5.64 -9.52
CA SER A 177 1.04 4.52 -9.35
C SER A 177 0.80 3.83 -8.02
N PHE A 178 0.89 2.50 -7.99
CA PHE A 178 0.99 1.65 -6.80
C PHE A 178 1.44 0.30 -7.30
N GLY A 179 2.29 -0.45 -6.59
CA GLY A 179 2.76 -1.79 -7.01
C GLY A 179 3.62 -1.83 -8.28
N SER A 180 3.22 -1.10 -9.30
CA SER A 180 3.86 -0.77 -10.58
C SER A 180 3.60 0.69 -10.92
N ALA A 181 4.39 1.24 -11.84
CA ALA A 181 4.22 2.62 -12.30
C ALA A 181 2.96 2.76 -13.17
N GLY A 182 2.25 3.88 -12.98
CA GLY A 182 1.23 4.33 -13.92
C GLY A 182 1.83 4.85 -15.23
N GLY A 183 0.97 5.17 -16.19
CA GLY A 183 1.35 5.81 -17.45
C GLY A 183 1.40 7.34 -17.35
N GLY A 184 2.20 7.97 -18.20
CA GLY A 184 2.07 9.40 -18.50
C GLY A 184 0.86 9.67 -19.40
N GLY A 185 0.38 10.92 -19.39
CA GLY A 185 -0.69 11.36 -20.29
C GLY A 185 -0.22 11.56 -21.73
N SER A 186 -1.12 11.45 -22.70
CA SER A 186 -0.81 11.79 -24.09
C SER A 186 -0.50 13.28 -24.23
N TYR A 187 0.50 13.62 -25.06
CA TYR A 187 0.97 14.99 -25.28
C TYR A 187 1.31 15.25 -26.76
N ALA A 188 1.25 16.52 -27.16
CA ALA A 188 1.66 16.97 -28.50
C ALA A 188 3.17 17.28 -28.56
N ALA A 189 3.75 17.23 -29.76
CA ALA A 189 5.16 17.55 -29.97
C ALA A 189 5.50 18.98 -29.51
N GLY A 190 6.57 19.12 -28.72
CA GLY A 190 6.97 20.40 -28.12
C GLY A 190 6.31 20.74 -26.79
N CYS A 191 5.41 19.88 -26.29
CA CYS A 191 4.79 19.99 -24.97
C CYS A 191 5.39 18.99 -23.97
N VAL A 192 5.22 19.26 -22.67
CA VAL A 192 5.65 18.37 -21.58
C VAL A 192 4.48 17.50 -21.13
N SER A 193 4.69 16.18 -21.10
CA SER A 193 3.72 15.21 -20.59
C SER A 193 3.49 15.38 -19.10
N ALA A 194 2.24 15.25 -18.65
CA ALA A 194 1.98 14.90 -17.26
C ALA A 194 2.52 13.49 -16.99
N THR A 195 3.21 13.31 -15.88
CA THR A 195 3.83 12.04 -15.49
C THR A 195 3.03 11.33 -14.41
N SER A 196 3.25 10.02 -14.27
CA SER A 196 2.73 9.26 -13.14
C SER A 196 3.53 9.57 -11.88
N GLY A 197 2.90 9.50 -10.70
CA GLY A 197 3.61 9.56 -9.43
C GLY A 197 4.57 8.37 -9.22
N PRO A 198 5.43 8.42 -8.18
CA PRO A 198 6.33 7.31 -7.86
C PRO A 198 5.55 6.05 -7.46
N THR A 199 6.14 4.88 -7.70
CA THR A 199 5.58 3.62 -7.19
C THR A 199 5.85 3.52 -5.68
N TYR A 200 4.88 3.00 -4.93
CA TYR A 200 4.99 2.77 -3.49
C TYR A 200 4.32 1.46 -3.07
N GLY A 201 4.40 1.16 -1.77
CA GLY A 201 3.82 -0.01 -1.14
C GLY A 201 4.79 -1.16 -1.10
N THR A 202 4.78 -1.90 -0.01
CA THR A 202 5.66 -3.03 0.20
C THR A 202 5.00 -4.33 -0.26
N ASN A 203 5.80 -5.35 -0.58
CA ASN A 203 5.25 -6.68 -0.91
C ASN A 203 4.45 -7.29 0.25
N SER A 204 4.72 -6.88 1.48
CA SER A 204 4.03 -7.42 2.66
C SER A 204 2.68 -6.81 2.93
N LEU A 205 2.42 -5.62 2.39
CA LEU A 205 1.24 -4.84 2.73
C LEU A 205 1.12 -4.62 4.25
N VAL A 206 2.25 -4.24 4.84
CA VAL A 206 2.35 -3.82 6.25
C VAL A 206 3.12 -2.52 6.32
N PRO A 207 2.46 -1.39 6.67
CA PRO A 207 1.02 -1.21 6.83
C PRO A 207 0.23 -1.48 5.53
N LEU A 208 -1.05 -1.78 5.71
CA LEU A 208 -2.00 -1.98 4.61
C LEU A 208 -2.42 -0.61 4.04
N ILE A 209 -2.12 -0.37 2.77
CA ILE A 209 -2.36 0.92 2.10
C ILE A 209 -2.98 0.66 0.72
N GLY A 210 -3.94 1.50 0.31
CA GLY A 210 -4.60 1.42 -0.99
C GLY A 210 -3.84 2.15 -2.10
N GLY A 211 -4.44 2.17 -3.29
CA GLY A 211 -3.91 2.83 -4.48
C GLY A 211 -4.06 4.35 -4.44
N SER A 212 -3.26 5.02 -5.25
CA SER A 212 -3.30 6.47 -5.49
C SER A 212 -4.19 6.83 -6.68
N GLY A 213 -4.75 8.04 -6.65
CA GLY A 213 -5.59 8.58 -7.72
C GLY A 213 -4.79 9.05 -8.94
N GLY A 214 -5.44 9.07 -10.10
CA GLY A 214 -4.91 9.72 -11.31
C GLY A 214 -5.08 11.24 -11.27
N GLY A 215 -4.33 11.97 -12.09
CA GLY A 215 -4.47 13.43 -12.19
C GLY A 215 -5.73 13.84 -12.97
N GLY A 216 -6.19 15.07 -12.76
CA GLY A 216 -7.28 15.69 -13.53
C GLY A 216 -6.78 16.28 -14.84
N GLY A 217 -7.60 16.23 -15.89
CA GLY A 217 -7.26 16.77 -17.21
C GLY A 217 -7.13 18.29 -17.25
N SER A 218 -6.42 18.81 -18.25
CA SER A 218 -6.36 20.26 -18.53
C SER A 218 -7.73 20.81 -18.94
N ALA A 219 -7.88 22.13 -19.07
CA ALA A 219 -9.06 22.74 -19.68
C ALA A 219 -8.75 24.10 -20.31
N SER A 220 -9.58 24.49 -21.28
CA SER A 220 -9.68 25.87 -21.77
C SER A 220 -10.83 26.59 -21.09
N PHE A 221 -10.85 27.92 -21.14
CA PHE A 221 -11.99 28.71 -20.67
C PHE A 221 -13.31 28.23 -21.31
N GLY A 222 -14.35 28.05 -20.50
CA GLY A 222 -15.67 27.59 -20.93
C GLY A 222 -15.82 26.06 -21.03
N VAL A 223 -14.83 25.28 -20.60
CA VAL A 223 -14.86 23.82 -20.54
C VAL A 223 -14.32 23.38 -19.17
N THR A 224 -14.83 22.27 -18.63
CA THR A 224 -14.22 21.59 -17.47
C THR A 224 -13.53 20.32 -17.92
N GLY A 225 -12.26 20.19 -17.55
CA GLY A 225 -11.47 18.98 -17.79
C GLY A 225 -12.04 17.77 -17.07
N ALA A 226 -11.74 16.56 -17.56
CA ALA A 226 -12.18 15.35 -16.89
C ALA A 226 -11.44 15.14 -15.56
N GLY A 227 -12.12 14.58 -14.57
CA GLY A 227 -11.49 14.20 -13.31
C GLY A 227 -10.64 12.94 -13.46
N GLY A 228 -9.60 12.82 -12.64
CA GLY A 228 -8.82 11.58 -12.52
C GLY A 228 -9.59 10.48 -11.82
N GLY A 229 -9.29 9.22 -12.09
CA GLY A 229 -9.89 8.08 -11.40
C GLY A 229 -9.34 7.90 -9.98
N GLY A 230 -10.19 7.50 -9.04
CA GLY A 230 -9.79 7.22 -7.66
C GLY A 230 -8.97 5.93 -7.54
N GLY A 231 -8.04 5.87 -6.58
CA GLY A 231 -7.26 4.68 -6.30
C GLY A 231 -8.11 3.53 -5.71
N GLY A 232 -7.72 2.29 -6.01
CA GLY A 232 -8.33 1.11 -5.41
C GLY A 232 -8.11 1.04 -3.90
N GLY A 233 -9.04 0.43 -3.17
CA GLY A 233 -8.96 0.32 -1.72
C GLY A 233 -7.94 -0.70 -1.21
N ALA A 234 -7.89 -0.87 0.10
CA ALA A 234 -7.00 -1.81 0.78
C ALA A 234 -7.81 -2.76 1.68
N LEU A 235 -7.60 -4.06 1.51
CA LEU A 235 -8.36 -5.11 2.18
C LEU A 235 -7.41 -6.17 2.77
N LEU A 236 -7.50 -6.40 4.07
CA LEU A 236 -6.92 -7.55 4.77
C LEU A 236 -8.04 -8.47 5.24
N ILE A 237 -7.93 -9.75 4.93
CA ILE A 237 -8.76 -10.80 5.52
C ILE A 237 -7.82 -11.80 6.20
N ALA A 238 -7.95 -11.95 7.51
CA ALA A 238 -7.15 -12.85 8.31
C ALA A 238 -8.03 -13.87 9.04
N SER A 239 -7.68 -15.16 9.01
CA SER A 239 -8.40 -16.23 9.68
C SER A 239 -7.47 -17.10 10.51
N SER A 240 -7.76 -17.33 11.79
CA SER A 240 -6.98 -18.30 12.58
C SER A 240 -7.18 -19.75 12.07
N GLY A 241 -8.21 -19.99 11.26
CA GLY A 241 -8.52 -21.27 10.63
C GLY A 241 -8.23 -21.28 9.13
N THR A 242 -9.27 -21.64 8.35
CA THR A 242 -9.18 -21.83 6.90
C THR A 242 -9.94 -20.72 6.17
N ILE A 243 -9.34 -20.18 5.12
CA ILE A 243 -10.04 -19.40 4.09
C ILE A 243 -10.38 -20.33 2.92
N THR A 244 -11.66 -20.50 2.63
CA THR A 244 -12.15 -21.13 1.39
C THR A 244 -12.57 -20.05 0.41
N PHE A 245 -11.85 -19.95 -0.71
CA PHE A 245 -12.01 -18.86 -1.67
C PHE A 245 -12.37 -19.38 -3.07
N THR A 246 -13.60 -19.11 -3.50
CA THR A 246 -14.12 -19.42 -4.84
C THR A 246 -14.76 -18.20 -5.51
N GLY A 247 -14.89 -17.09 -4.78
CA GLY A 247 -15.52 -15.86 -5.21
C GLY A 247 -14.55 -14.84 -5.81
N THR A 248 -14.89 -13.55 -5.67
CA THR A 248 -14.11 -12.45 -6.25
C THR A 248 -13.75 -11.41 -5.20
N LEU A 249 -12.50 -10.94 -5.21
CA LEU A 249 -12.05 -9.77 -4.45
C LEU A 249 -11.58 -8.68 -5.42
N LEU A 250 -12.13 -7.48 -5.29
CA LEU A 250 -11.83 -6.34 -6.14
C LEU A 250 -11.28 -5.18 -5.34
N ALA A 251 -10.15 -4.63 -5.78
CA ALA A 251 -9.66 -3.33 -5.35
C ALA A 251 -9.06 -2.62 -6.57
N ARG A 252 -9.88 -2.43 -7.60
CA ARG A 252 -9.42 -1.83 -8.86
C ARG A 252 -9.35 -0.31 -8.75
N GLY A 253 -8.46 0.28 -9.52
CA GLY A 253 -8.46 1.73 -9.72
C GLY A 253 -9.62 2.17 -10.59
N GLY A 254 -10.13 3.38 -10.34
CA GLY A 254 -11.14 4.03 -11.14
C GLY A 254 -10.59 4.57 -12.46
N ASN A 255 -11.43 4.70 -13.47
CA ASN A 255 -11.02 5.23 -14.77
C ASN A 255 -10.92 6.77 -14.76
N GLY A 256 -9.97 7.31 -15.51
CA GLY A 256 -9.94 8.72 -15.92
C GLY A 256 -10.58 8.85 -17.30
N PRO A 257 -11.80 9.41 -17.43
CA PRO A 257 -12.51 9.45 -18.71
C PRO A 257 -12.04 10.59 -19.63
N GLY A 258 -12.40 10.49 -20.92
CA GLY A 258 -12.33 11.58 -21.91
C GLY A 258 -11.35 11.34 -23.08
N PRO A 259 -11.74 11.62 -24.33
CA PRO A 259 -10.83 11.59 -25.48
C PRO A 259 -9.99 12.88 -25.63
N GLY A 260 -10.33 13.95 -24.92
CA GLY A 260 -9.56 15.19 -24.83
C GLY A 260 -9.74 15.74 -23.43
N TYR A 261 -8.78 16.53 -22.92
CA TYR A 261 -8.80 16.97 -21.52
C TYR A 261 -8.92 15.79 -20.53
N ALA A 262 -8.30 14.66 -20.88
CA ALA A 262 -8.53 13.39 -20.21
C ALA A 262 -7.89 13.35 -18.82
N GLY A 263 -8.62 12.77 -17.87
CA GLY A 263 -8.08 12.41 -16.57
C GLY A 263 -7.23 11.15 -16.64
N GLY A 264 -6.32 10.99 -15.69
CA GLY A 264 -5.54 9.76 -15.54
C GLY A 264 -6.32 8.69 -14.79
N GLY A 265 -6.07 7.42 -15.09
CA GLY A 265 -6.61 6.30 -14.32
C GLY A 265 -6.01 6.22 -12.92
N GLY A 266 -6.82 5.88 -11.93
CA GLY A 266 -6.35 5.56 -10.58
C GLY A 266 -5.60 4.22 -10.57
N SER A 267 -4.59 4.09 -9.70
CA SER A 267 -3.92 2.80 -9.53
C SER A 267 -4.80 1.77 -8.81
N GLY A 268 -4.49 0.49 -9.00
CA GLY A 268 -5.09 -0.58 -8.23
C GLY A 268 -4.73 -0.49 -6.74
N GLY A 269 -5.47 -1.22 -5.93
CA GLY A 269 -5.35 -1.25 -4.47
C GLY A 269 -4.54 -2.43 -3.93
N ALA A 270 -4.78 -2.74 -2.67
CA ALA A 270 -4.06 -3.80 -1.95
C ALA A 270 -5.02 -4.86 -1.43
N ILE A 271 -4.72 -6.14 -1.67
CA ILE A 271 -5.47 -7.26 -1.09
C ILE A 271 -4.49 -8.21 -0.40
N ARG A 272 -4.70 -8.46 0.90
CA ARG A 272 -3.91 -9.37 1.72
C ARG A 272 -4.79 -10.46 2.33
N LEU A 273 -4.48 -11.72 2.07
CA LEU A 273 -5.12 -12.88 2.69
C LEU A 273 -4.11 -13.58 3.61
N VAL A 274 -4.50 -13.86 4.85
CA VAL A 274 -3.64 -14.55 5.83
C VAL A 274 -4.45 -15.62 6.55
N ALA A 275 -4.00 -16.88 6.52
CA ALA A 275 -4.68 -17.95 7.23
C ALA A 275 -3.76 -19.12 7.60
N THR A 276 -4.23 -20.00 8.49
CA THR A 276 -3.56 -21.29 8.71
C THR A 276 -3.55 -22.11 7.42
N SER A 277 -4.69 -22.17 6.73
CA SER A 277 -4.79 -22.78 5.40
C SER A 277 -5.67 -21.98 4.44
N ILE A 278 -5.34 -22.04 3.15
CA ILE A 278 -6.14 -21.43 2.08
C ILE A 278 -6.49 -22.50 1.05
N GLY A 279 -7.79 -22.66 0.78
CA GLY A 279 -8.32 -23.61 -0.19
C GLY A 279 -9.36 -22.97 -1.10
N GLY A 280 -9.87 -23.73 -2.07
CA GLY A 280 -10.88 -23.29 -3.03
C GLY A 280 -10.34 -23.17 -4.46
N ASN A 281 -11.23 -23.35 -5.42
CA ASN A 281 -10.90 -23.34 -6.85
C ASN A 281 -11.61 -22.16 -7.51
N GLU A 282 -10.99 -21.62 -8.56
CA GLU A 282 -11.59 -20.60 -9.44
C GLU A 282 -11.83 -19.21 -8.81
N GLY A 283 -11.29 -18.96 -7.61
CA GLY A 283 -11.31 -17.63 -7.01
C GLY A 283 -10.55 -16.61 -7.86
N SER A 284 -10.94 -15.33 -7.81
CA SER A 284 -10.31 -14.24 -8.57
C SER A 284 -10.01 -13.02 -7.70
N ILE A 285 -8.77 -12.55 -7.72
CA ILE A 285 -8.34 -11.31 -7.08
C ILE A 285 -7.90 -10.32 -8.17
N ASN A 286 -8.55 -9.16 -8.23
CA ASN A 286 -8.24 -8.13 -9.22
C ASN A 286 -7.96 -6.77 -8.57
N VAL A 287 -6.70 -6.36 -8.67
CA VAL A 287 -6.18 -5.05 -8.26
C VAL A 287 -5.59 -4.31 -9.46
N SER A 288 -6.20 -4.42 -10.63
CA SER A 288 -5.76 -3.65 -11.81
C SER A 288 -5.89 -2.15 -11.58
N GLY A 289 -5.02 -1.37 -12.21
CA GLY A 289 -5.28 0.06 -12.38
C GLY A 289 -6.51 0.32 -13.27
N GLY A 290 -7.01 1.55 -13.20
CA GLY A 290 -8.03 2.07 -14.10
C GLY A 290 -7.43 2.53 -15.42
N THR A 291 -8.26 2.57 -16.46
CA THR A 291 -7.87 3.11 -17.77
C THR A 291 -7.85 4.64 -17.73
N GLY A 292 -6.90 5.27 -18.42
CA GLY A 292 -6.86 6.73 -18.59
C GLY A 292 -7.40 7.22 -19.94
N GLY A 293 -7.77 6.33 -20.87
CA GLY A 293 -8.06 6.72 -22.24
C GLY A 293 -6.84 7.37 -22.88
N ASN A 294 -6.94 8.67 -23.19
CA ASN A 294 -5.79 9.48 -23.65
C ASN A 294 -4.93 9.99 -22.48
N GLY A 295 -5.44 9.95 -21.25
CA GLY A 295 -4.65 10.07 -20.02
C GLY A 295 -3.86 8.80 -19.72
N GLY A 296 -2.94 8.92 -18.76
CA GLY A 296 -2.15 7.80 -18.30
C GLY A 296 -3.00 6.78 -17.57
N SER A 297 -2.88 5.50 -17.93
CA SER A 297 -3.52 4.41 -17.18
C SER A 297 -2.88 4.25 -15.80
N GLY A 298 -3.67 3.84 -14.82
CA GLY A 298 -3.16 3.57 -13.47
C GLY A 298 -2.29 2.32 -13.41
N GLY A 299 -1.31 2.33 -12.52
CA GLY A 299 -0.50 1.16 -12.19
C GLY A 299 -1.33 0.05 -11.52
N ALA A 300 -0.91 -1.20 -11.70
CA ALA A 300 -1.51 -2.36 -11.05
C ALA A 300 -1.07 -2.47 -9.59
N GLY A 301 -2.02 -2.72 -8.69
CA GLY A 301 -1.79 -2.81 -7.26
C GLY A 301 -1.21 -4.14 -6.80
N ARG A 302 -1.26 -4.37 -5.49
CA ARG A 302 -0.52 -5.46 -4.82
C ARG A 302 -1.44 -6.51 -4.24
N ILE A 303 -1.04 -7.77 -4.39
CA ILE A 303 -1.72 -8.92 -3.79
C ILE A 303 -0.73 -9.65 -2.89
N ARG A 304 -1.18 -10.03 -1.69
CA ARG A 304 -0.40 -10.81 -0.74
C ARG A 304 -1.22 -12.00 -0.26
N ILE A 305 -0.65 -13.20 -0.33
CA ILE A 305 -1.28 -14.44 0.14
C ILE A 305 -0.33 -15.12 1.11
N GLU A 306 -0.81 -15.38 2.33
CA GLU A 306 -0.01 -15.96 3.40
C GLU A 306 -0.71 -17.17 4.01
N SER A 307 -0.07 -18.33 3.95
CA SER A 307 -0.60 -19.56 4.55
C SER A 307 0.47 -20.61 4.82
N TYR A 308 0.26 -21.48 5.81
CA TYR A 308 1.13 -22.64 6.02
C TYR A 308 0.83 -23.77 5.04
N THR A 309 -0.43 -23.89 4.63
CA THR A 309 -0.88 -24.87 3.63
C THR A 309 -1.83 -24.20 2.64
N SER A 310 -1.56 -24.38 1.34
CA SER A 310 -2.42 -23.89 0.28
C SER A 310 -2.72 -24.98 -0.74
N THR A 311 -4.01 -25.18 -1.02
CA THR A 311 -4.50 -25.99 -2.14
C THR A 311 -5.27 -25.13 -3.15
N ALA A 312 -5.31 -23.82 -2.93
CA ALA A 312 -6.16 -22.93 -3.71
C ALA A 312 -5.60 -22.68 -5.11
N THR A 313 -6.49 -22.64 -6.10
CA THR A 313 -6.18 -22.15 -7.45
C THR A 313 -6.87 -20.82 -7.65
N ILE A 314 -6.09 -19.74 -7.70
CA ILE A 314 -6.60 -18.36 -7.70
C ILE A 314 -6.08 -17.62 -8.94
N ASN A 315 -6.99 -16.95 -9.66
CA ASN A 315 -6.64 -16.01 -10.72
C ASN A 315 -6.20 -14.68 -10.10
N LEU A 316 -4.95 -14.28 -10.34
CA LEU A 316 -4.35 -13.07 -9.77
C LEU A 316 -4.11 -12.03 -10.87
N VAL A 317 -4.77 -10.88 -10.77
CA VAL A 317 -4.56 -9.72 -11.65
C VAL A 317 -3.98 -8.57 -10.82
N GLY A 318 -2.67 -8.36 -10.94
CA GLY A 318 -1.92 -7.40 -10.13
C GLY A 318 -0.47 -7.81 -9.95
N VAL A 319 0.17 -7.28 -8.92
CA VAL A 319 1.53 -7.66 -8.48
C VAL A 319 1.44 -8.59 -7.26
N PRO A 320 1.52 -9.92 -7.43
CA PRO A 320 1.35 -10.86 -6.33
C PRO A 320 2.64 -11.11 -5.55
N SER A 321 2.48 -11.52 -4.29
CA SER A 321 3.52 -12.17 -3.50
C SER A 321 2.91 -13.21 -2.56
N ILE A 322 3.65 -14.29 -2.30
CA ILE A 322 3.20 -15.44 -1.51
C ILE A 322 4.26 -15.74 -0.44
N ASP A 323 3.82 -16.14 0.75
CA ASP A 323 4.72 -16.46 1.87
C ASP A 323 3.98 -17.22 2.98
N GLN A 324 4.65 -17.44 4.10
CA GLN A 324 4.03 -17.89 5.35
C GLN A 324 3.37 -16.72 6.12
N PRO A 325 2.40 -17.02 7.03
CA PRO A 325 1.76 -16.01 7.88
C PRO A 325 2.76 -15.19 8.70
N GLY A 326 2.75 -13.87 8.51
CA GLY A 326 3.52 -12.90 9.28
C GLY A 326 2.66 -11.99 10.15
N VAL A 327 3.28 -10.99 10.80
CA VAL A 327 2.54 -10.03 11.62
C VAL A 327 1.54 -9.23 10.77
N LEU A 328 0.36 -8.97 11.33
CA LEU A 328 -0.69 -8.22 10.66
C LEU A 328 -0.48 -6.69 10.74
N ALA A 329 0.11 -6.22 11.84
CA ALA A 329 0.41 -4.82 12.10
C ALA A 329 1.75 -4.66 12.81
N LEU A 330 2.31 -3.45 12.77
CA LEU A 330 3.61 -3.15 13.36
C LEU A 330 3.49 -2.66 14.80
N PRO A 331 4.33 -3.14 15.73
CA PRO A 331 4.54 -2.44 16.99
C PRO A 331 5.37 -1.16 16.74
N ASN A 332 5.06 -0.07 17.45
CA ASN A 332 5.78 1.22 17.39
C ASN A 332 5.87 1.82 15.98
N VAL A 333 4.74 1.88 15.27
CA VAL A 333 4.66 2.46 13.92
C VAL A 333 5.13 3.92 13.96
N PRO A 334 6.13 4.30 13.13
CA PRO A 334 6.46 5.70 12.92
C PRO A 334 5.22 6.51 12.53
N SER A 335 4.96 7.60 13.24
CA SER A 335 3.83 8.48 12.98
C SER A 335 4.28 9.88 12.62
N LEU A 336 3.49 10.51 11.74
CA LEU A 336 3.64 11.87 11.30
C LEU A 336 2.22 12.47 11.20
N THR A 337 2.04 13.68 11.70
CA THR A 337 0.76 14.39 11.65
C THR A 337 0.98 15.87 11.37
N ILE A 338 0.06 16.46 10.61
CA ILE A 338 -0.04 17.92 10.46
C ILE A 338 -0.89 18.41 11.64
N THR A 339 -0.32 19.24 12.50
CA THR A 339 -0.99 19.69 13.74
C THR A 339 -1.63 21.07 13.60
N SER A 340 -1.11 21.92 12.72
CA SER A 340 -1.74 23.19 12.38
C SER A 340 -1.28 23.72 11.03
N VAL A 341 -2.13 24.56 10.42
CA VAL A 341 -1.84 25.32 9.20
C VAL A 341 -2.21 26.77 9.46
N ALA A 342 -1.31 27.70 9.17
CA ALA A 342 -1.50 29.13 9.43
C ALA A 342 -1.92 29.46 10.87
N GLY A 343 -1.44 28.67 11.85
CA GLY A 343 -1.77 28.83 13.27
C GLY A 343 -3.14 28.28 13.69
N VAL A 344 -3.91 27.69 12.77
CA VAL A 344 -5.18 27.02 13.09
C VAL A 344 -4.95 25.52 13.27
N THR A 345 -5.35 24.99 14.42
CA THR A 345 -5.19 23.58 14.76
C THR A 345 -5.97 22.68 13.81
N ALA A 346 -5.33 21.62 13.31
CA ALA A 346 -5.98 20.59 12.52
C ALA A 346 -6.89 19.73 13.40
N PRO A 347 -8.05 19.27 12.90
CA PRO A 347 -8.87 18.30 13.63
C PRO A 347 -8.11 16.97 13.81
N THR A 348 -8.49 16.19 14.82
CA THR A 348 -7.87 14.88 15.11
C THR A 348 -8.14 13.82 14.04
N SER A 349 -9.08 14.09 13.12
CA SER A 349 -9.46 13.21 12.01
C SER A 349 -9.74 14.07 10.79
N PRO A 350 -8.70 14.60 10.12
CA PRO A 350 -8.87 15.42 8.93
C PRO A 350 -9.41 14.57 7.78
N THR A 351 -10.32 15.15 7.01
CA THR A 351 -11.06 14.52 5.91
C THR A 351 -10.43 14.74 4.54
N GLY A 352 -9.57 15.76 4.39
CA GLY A 352 -8.90 16.05 3.12
C GLY A 352 -9.86 16.47 2.00
N SER A 353 -11.04 16.99 2.35
CA SER A 353 -12.08 17.32 1.38
C SER A 353 -11.86 18.70 0.75
N PHE A 354 -12.04 18.79 -0.57
CA PHE A 354 -12.08 20.06 -1.28
C PHE A 354 -13.40 20.83 -1.07
N THR A 355 -14.49 20.15 -0.71
CA THR A 355 -15.81 20.78 -0.50
C THR A 355 -16.05 21.20 0.93
N ASN A 356 -15.54 20.43 1.90
CA ASN A 356 -15.68 20.70 3.33
C ASN A 356 -14.27 20.77 3.95
N PRO A 357 -13.62 21.94 3.90
CA PRO A 357 -12.24 22.06 4.35
C PRO A 357 -12.12 21.81 5.86
N ASP A 358 -11.10 21.04 6.26
CA ASP A 358 -10.81 20.74 7.66
C ASP A 358 -10.34 21.98 8.44
N ILE A 359 -9.71 22.93 7.75
CA ILE A 359 -9.15 24.16 8.29
C ILE A 359 -9.60 25.34 7.42
N ALA A 360 -10.20 26.34 8.06
CA ALA A 360 -10.46 27.64 7.44
C ALA A 360 -9.30 28.60 7.74
N ILE A 361 -8.64 29.10 6.69
CA ILE A 361 -7.52 30.03 6.84
C ILE A 361 -8.06 31.41 7.27
N PRO A 362 -7.50 32.05 8.32
CA PRO A 362 -7.93 33.38 8.75
C PRO A 362 -7.76 34.44 7.65
N LEU A 363 -8.69 35.39 7.58
CA LEU A 363 -8.60 36.52 6.65
C LEU A 363 -7.37 37.37 6.95
N GLY A 364 -6.65 37.78 5.91
CA GLY A 364 -5.43 38.58 6.04
C GLY A 364 -4.15 37.78 6.29
N THR A 365 -4.23 36.45 6.45
CA THR A 365 -3.04 35.60 6.44
C THR A 365 -2.32 35.73 5.09
N THR A 366 -1.02 36.03 5.13
CA THR A 366 -0.18 36.20 3.94
C THR A 366 0.74 35.00 3.75
N ASN A 367 1.09 34.74 2.50
CA ASN A 367 2.08 33.71 2.16
C ASN A 367 3.51 34.20 2.45
N PRO A 368 4.44 33.30 2.83
CA PRO A 368 4.24 31.86 3.04
C PRO A 368 3.61 31.54 4.41
N MET A 369 2.75 30.52 4.44
CA MET A 369 2.07 30.08 5.66
C MET A 369 2.84 28.98 6.38
N THR A 370 2.82 29.00 7.72
CA THR A 370 3.45 27.97 8.54
C THR A 370 2.57 26.72 8.62
N VAL A 371 3.18 25.56 8.41
CA VAL A 371 2.62 24.23 8.66
C VAL A 371 3.40 23.59 9.82
N ALA A 372 2.72 23.25 10.90
CA ALA A 372 3.32 22.59 12.05
C ALA A 372 3.13 21.07 11.97
N LEU A 373 4.17 20.33 12.33
CA LEU A 373 4.25 18.88 12.23
C LEU A 373 4.57 18.29 13.60
N ALA A 374 3.95 17.14 13.91
CA ALA A 374 4.34 16.29 15.02
C ALA A 374 4.66 14.88 14.52
N ALA A 375 5.64 14.24 15.14
CA ALA A 375 6.05 12.89 14.78
C ALA A 375 6.43 12.05 16.01
N SER A 376 6.24 10.74 15.89
CA SER A 376 6.67 9.74 16.87
C SER A 376 7.39 8.60 16.17
N ASN A 377 8.42 8.04 16.79
CA ASN A 377 9.26 6.97 16.26
C ASN A 377 9.89 7.31 14.88
N ILE A 378 10.13 8.60 14.60
CA ILE A 378 10.92 9.10 13.48
C ILE A 378 12.24 9.68 14.04
N PRO A 379 13.42 9.31 13.50
CA PRO A 379 14.69 9.83 13.97
C PRO A 379 14.72 11.36 14.01
N LEU A 380 15.20 11.91 15.12
CA LEU A 380 15.48 13.34 15.23
C LEU A 380 16.48 13.76 14.15
N GLY A 381 16.39 14.99 13.68
CA GLY A 381 17.18 15.48 12.55
C GLY A 381 16.60 15.13 11.18
N THR A 382 15.62 14.22 11.09
CA THR A 382 14.91 13.94 9.83
C THR A 382 14.11 15.17 9.41
N THR A 383 14.21 15.56 8.14
CA THR A 383 13.36 16.58 7.53
C THR A 383 12.15 15.96 6.86
N VAL A 384 11.06 16.71 6.79
CA VAL A 384 9.78 16.29 6.23
C VAL A 384 9.50 17.10 4.96
N THR A 385 9.16 16.42 3.87
CA THR A 385 8.65 17.05 2.65
C THR A 385 7.17 17.35 2.86
N VAL A 386 6.75 18.60 2.72
CA VAL A 386 5.34 19.02 2.81
C VAL A 386 4.89 19.46 1.43
N VAL A 387 3.76 18.91 0.96
CA VAL A 387 3.20 19.16 -0.37
C VAL A 387 1.78 19.67 -0.22
N GLU A 388 1.50 20.82 -0.83
CA GLU A 388 0.15 21.35 -1.02
C GLU A 388 -0.33 20.99 -2.43
N LYS A 389 -1.53 20.40 -2.49
CA LYS A 389 -2.19 19.95 -3.70
C LYS A 389 -3.45 20.79 -3.88
N PRO A 390 -3.44 21.79 -4.76
CA PRO A 390 -4.62 22.59 -5.00
C PRO A 390 -5.69 21.77 -5.72
N MET A 391 -6.96 22.14 -5.56
CA MET A 391 -8.07 21.58 -6.35
C MET A 391 -7.78 21.66 -7.86
N ASN A 392 -7.32 22.82 -8.34
CA ASN A 392 -6.83 23.01 -9.70
C ASN A 392 -5.46 23.69 -9.70
N GLY A 393 -4.56 23.23 -10.55
CA GLY A 393 -3.20 23.78 -10.65
C GLY A 393 -2.12 22.80 -10.26
N ALA A 394 -0.87 23.21 -10.43
CA ALA A 394 0.29 22.42 -10.05
C ALA A 394 0.44 22.41 -8.52
N ALA A 395 0.83 21.26 -7.98
CA ALA A 395 1.18 21.14 -6.56
C ALA A 395 2.44 21.97 -6.23
N SER A 396 2.51 22.45 -4.99
CA SER A 396 3.68 23.11 -4.43
C SER A 396 4.29 22.28 -3.30
N SER A 397 5.61 22.34 -3.12
CA SER A 397 6.29 21.54 -2.08
C SER A 397 7.42 22.29 -1.42
N THR A 398 7.67 21.98 -0.14
CA THR A 398 8.75 22.54 0.67
C THR A 398 9.33 21.48 1.60
N THR A 399 10.49 21.76 2.20
CA THR A 399 11.11 20.90 3.21
C THR A 399 11.04 21.58 4.57
N SER A 400 10.65 20.84 5.60
CA SER A 400 10.56 21.34 6.97
C SER A 400 11.94 21.58 7.60
N THR A 401 11.94 22.27 8.74
CA THR A 401 13.04 22.17 9.70
C THR A 401 13.25 20.70 10.12
N PRO A 402 14.45 20.30 10.57
CA PRO A 402 14.65 18.98 11.15
C PRO A 402 13.74 18.72 12.35
N LEU A 403 13.30 17.47 12.54
CA LEU A 403 12.54 17.06 13.72
C LEU A 403 13.39 17.22 14.99
N THR A 404 12.84 17.91 15.98
CA THR A 404 13.47 18.16 17.29
C THR A 404 12.54 17.77 18.44
N GLY A 405 13.08 17.45 19.61
CA GLY A 405 12.32 16.92 20.76
C GLY A 405 12.86 15.57 21.20
N THR A 406 11.96 14.61 21.43
CA THR A 406 12.31 13.20 21.74
C THR A 406 11.88 12.29 20.60
N LEU A 407 12.38 11.05 20.58
CA LEU A 407 11.94 10.06 19.58
C LEU A 407 10.45 9.76 19.69
N GLU A 408 9.91 9.76 20.91
CA GLU A 408 8.50 9.49 21.20
C GLU A 408 7.59 10.67 20.85
N ALA A 409 8.12 11.90 20.90
CA ALA A 409 7.42 13.13 20.55
C ALA A 409 8.39 14.19 20.01
N SER A 410 8.40 14.35 18.68
CA SER A 410 9.21 15.33 17.97
C SER A 410 8.34 16.28 17.13
N MET A 411 8.86 17.47 16.86
CA MET A 411 8.17 18.51 16.09
C MET A 411 9.07 19.12 15.03
N ALA A 412 8.45 19.59 13.95
CA ALA A 412 9.07 20.37 12.88
C ALA A 412 8.09 21.41 12.32
N THR A 413 8.61 22.41 11.63
CA THR A 413 7.80 23.41 10.93
C THR A 413 8.25 23.55 9.47
N ALA A 414 7.28 23.80 8.59
CA ALA A 414 7.52 24.10 7.18
C ALA A 414 6.81 25.39 6.80
N THR A 415 7.33 26.12 5.81
CA THR A 415 6.68 27.30 5.24
C THR A 415 6.31 27.01 3.79
N LEU A 416 5.02 27.16 3.49
CA LEU A 416 4.41 26.72 2.22
C LEU A 416 3.54 27.82 1.64
N THR A 417 3.55 27.97 0.32
CA THR A 417 2.63 28.86 -0.39
C THR A 417 1.32 28.13 -0.59
N ILE A 418 0.25 28.60 0.04
CA ILE A 418 -1.08 27.99 -0.05
C ILE A 418 -2.01 28.96 -0.80
N PRO A 419 -2.70 28.52 -1.87
CA PRO A 419 -3.71 29.33 -2.53
C PRO A 419 -4.85 29.72 -1.57
N THR A 420 -5.27 30.98 -1.61
CA THR A 420 -6.35 31.51 -0.74
C THR A 420 -7.69 31.64 -1.45
N ASN A 421 -7.74 31.40 -2.76
CA ASN A 421 -8.92 31.49 -3.61
C ASN A 421 -9.60 30.14 -3.88
N GLN A 422 -9.05 29.05 -3.35
CA GLN A 422 -9.52 27.69 -3.59
C GLN A 422 -9.11 26.74 -2.46
N SER A 423 -9.80 25.61 -2.35
CA SER A 423 -9.45 24.54 -1.41
C SER A 423 -8.21 23.78 -1.87
N SER A 424 -7.44 23.28 -0.90
CA SER A 424 -6.21 22.53 -1.13
C SER A 424 -6.07 21.38 -0.13
N VAL A 425 -5.44 20.29 -0.52
CA VAL A 425 -5.08 19.17 0.35
C VAL A 425 -3.59 19.24 0.67
N ILE A 426 -3.24 19.20 1.96
CA ILE A 426 -1.84 19.19 2.41
C ILE A 426 -1.46 17.77 2.80
N SER A 427 -0.26 17.36 2.38
CA SER A 427 0.36 16.10 2.72
C SER A 427 1.79 16.33 3.20
N ALA A 428 2.31 15.42 4.01
CA ALA A 428 3.64 15.46 4.57
C ALA A 428 4.27 14.07 4.51
N SER A 429 5.54 13.96 4.10
CA SER A 429 6.26 12.71 4.02
C SER A 429 7.70 12.83 4.54
N ALA A 430 8.14 11.86 5.33
CA ALA A 430 9.50 11.77 5.86
C ALA A 430 10.16 10.50 5.31
N THR A 431 11.44 10.56 4.95
CA THR A 431 12.23 9.36 4.62
C THR A 431 13.55 9.38 5.37
N PHE A 432 13.83 8.36 6.17
CA PHE A 432 15.02 8.29 7.04
C PHE A 432 15.67 6.91 7.01
N THR A 433 16.93 6.78 7.44
CA THR A 433 17.60 5.47 7.51
C THR A 433 17.33 4.74 8.81
N LEU A 434 17.24 3.40 8.80
CA LEU A 434 16.97 2.65 10.03
C LEU A 434 18.09 2.75 11.06
N ALA A 435 19.33 2.88 10.61
CA ALA A 435 20.50 3.09 11.45
C ALA A 435 20.47 4.42 12.22
N ALA A 436 19.58 5.36 11.85
CA ALA A 436 19.39 6.61 12.58
C ALA A 436 18.50 6.46 13.84
N LEU A 437 17.86 5.30 14.05
CA LEU A 437 17.13 5.00 15.28
C LEU A 437 18.10 4.48 16.37
N PRO A 438 18.18 5.11 17.55
CA PRO A 438 19.04 4.64 18.65
C PRO A 438 18.71 3.20 19.05
N GLY A 439 19.73 2.34 19.19
CA GLY A 439 19.56 0.95 19.64
C GLY A 439 18.99 -0.01 18.58
N VAL A 440 18.89 0.44 17.32
CA VAL A 440 18.52 -0.38 16.18
C VAL A 440 19.79 -0.64 15.36
N GLY A 441 20.43 -1.81 15.58
CA GLY A 441 21.52 -2.27 14.74
C GLY A 441 21.08 -2.46 13.28
N PRO A 442 21.98 -2.78 12.34
CA PRO A 442 21.62 -2.99 10.94
C PRO A 442 20.51 -4.04 10.86
N VAL A 443 19.40 -3.66 10.23
CA VAL A 443 18.22 -4.51 10.12
C VAL A 443 18.23 -5.13 8.75
N PHE A 444 18.15 -6.47 8.69
CA PHE A 444 18.22 -7.20 7.45
C PHE A 444 16.87 -7.77 7.06
N ALA A 445 16.61 -7.76 5.77
CA ALA A 445 15.40 -8.17 5.10
C ALA A 445 15.73 -9.27 4.11
N GLN A 446 15.49 -10.54 4.46
CA GLN A 446 15.86 -11.68 3.60
C GLN A 446 17.35 -11.65 3.19
N GLY A 447 18.24 -11.30 4.13
CA GLY A 447 19.70 -11.22 3.91
C GLY A 447 20.21 -9.89 3.34
N GLU A 448 19.32 -8.92 3.08
CA GLU A 448 19.67 -7.61 2.53
C GLU A 448 19.45 -6.49 3.55
N GLU A 449 20.37 -5.55 3.70
CA GLU A 449 20.23 -4.47 4.68
C GLU A 449 19.09 -3.50 4.31
N VAL A 450 18.22 -3.22 5.28
CA VAL A 450 17.20 -2.18 5.22
C VAL A 450 17.85 -0.83 5.45
N GLU A 451 17.88 -0.03 4.41
CA GLU A 451 18.55 1.26 4.41
C GLU A 451 17.60 2.38 4.85
N ARG A 452 16.34 2.41 4.41
CA ARG A 452 15.42 3.56 4.61
C ARG A 452 14.03 3.17 5.11
N VAL A 453 13.32 4.13 5.71
CA VAL A 453 11.89 4.10 6.10
C VAL A 453 11.25 5.35 5.53
N ARG A 454 10.12 5.24 4.84
CA ARG A 454 9.26 6.36 4.43
C ARG A 454 8.00 6.39 5.30
N VAL A 455 7.59 7.56 5.76
CA VAL A 455 6.36 7.79 6.55
C VAL A 455 5.57 8.89 5.89
N GLU A 456 4.26 8.72 5.67
CA GLU A 456 3.42 9.74 5.02
C GLU A 456 2.13 10.02 5.78
N ALA A 457 1.77 11.29 5.86
CA ALA A 457 0.56 11.82 6.43
C ALA A 457 -0.17 12.64 5.36
N VAL A 458 -1.42 12.31 5.05
CA VAL A 458 -2.24 13.03 4.10
C VAL A 458 -3.53 13.41 4.82
N MET A 459 -3.97 14.67 4.74
CA MET A 459 -5.31 15.03 5.25
C MET A 459 -6.34 14.18 4.49
N GLY A 460 -7.22 13.47 5.21
CA GLY A 460 -8.18 12.54 4.62
C GLY A 460 -7.68 11.11 4.37
N GLY A 461 -6.43 10.79 4.70
CA GLY A 461 -5.86 9.45 4.58
C GLY A 461 -5.29 8.93 5.91
N ALA A 462 -5.21 7.60 6.03
CA ALA A 462 -4.50 6.97 7.13
C ALA A 462 -2.98 7.22 7.03
N LEU A 463 -2.31 7.29 8.18
CA LEU A 463 -0.85 7.32 8.30
C LEU A 463 -0.20 6.12 7.59
N GLN A 464 0.90 6.37 6.88
CA GLN A 464 1.57 5.37 6.04
C GLN A 464 3.02 5.20 6.45
N VAL A 465 3.55 3.98 6.37
CA VAL A 465 4.95 3.64 6.63
C VAL A 465 5.43 2.65 5.57
N ALA A 466 6.68 2.72 5.13
CA ALA A 466 7.31 1.73 4.24
C ALA A 466 8.79 1.56 4.60
N TYR A 467 9.32 0.34 4.64
CA TYR A 467 10.75 0.06 4.85
C TYR A 467 11.42 -0.23 3.49
N ILE A 468 12.66 0.18 3.24
CA ILE A 468 13.34 0.14 1.94
C ILE A 468 14.76 -0.39 2.12
N THR A 469 15.15 -1.42 1.39
CA THR A 469 16.53 -1.97 1.34
C THR A 469 17.50 -1.13 0.50
N LYS A 470 18.80 -1.45 0.57
CA LYS A 470 19.85 -0.85 -0.28
C LYS A 470 19.60 -0.97 -1.79
N SER A 471 18.92 -2.02 -2.25
CA SER A 471 18.51 -2.14 -3.67
C SER A 471 17.27 -1.31 -4.05
N GLY A 472 16.68 -0.57 -3.09
CA GLY A 472 15.41 0.13 -3.28
C GLY A 472 14.17 -0.75 -3.12
N ARG A 473 14.34 -2.03 -2.75
CA ARG A 473 13.22 -2.95 -2.51
C ARG A 473 12.53 -2.65 -1.19
N GLU A 474 11.22 -2.43 -1.24
CA GLU A 474 10.40 -2.19 -0.05
C GLU A 474 10.09 -3.49 0.74
N VAL A 475 10.29 -3.50 2.07
CA VAL A 475 10.29 -4.71 2.92
C VAL A 475 9.18 -4.76 3.97
N PRO A 476 8.56 -5.92 4.20
CA PRO A 476 7.87 -6.23 5.46
C PRO A 476 8.66 -6.04 6.74
N ALA A 477 8.03 -5.54 7.79
CA ALA A 477 8.67 -5.54 9.09
C ALA A 477 8.85 -6.94 9.74
N TYR A 478 8.05 -7.96 9.37
CA TYR A 478 8.26 -9.31 9.89
C TYR A 478 9.45 -10.02 9.22
N ALA A 479 9.94 -9.52 8.08
CA ALA A 479 11.15 -10.05 7.45
C ALA A 479 12.42 -9.41 8.01
N LEU A 480 12.30 -8.51 8.99
CA LEU A 480 13.40 -7.86 9.68
C LEU A 480 14.02 -8.81 10.69
N SER A 481 15.21 -9.31 10.42
CA SER A 481 16.03 -10.01 11.41
C SER A 481 17.07 -9.06 12.00
N ARG A 482 17.21 -9.10 13.33
CA ARG A 482 18.36 -8.52 14.02
C ARG A 482 19.44 -9.60 14.08
N VAL A 483 20.58 -9.39 13.43
CA VAL A 483 21.75 -10.26 13.63
C VAL A 483 22.37 -9.90 14.98
N ALA A 484 21.85 -10.50 16.05
CA ALA A 484 22.52 -10.50 17.34
C ALA A 484 23.72 -11.45 17.24
N THR A 485 24.89 -10.91 16.88
CA THR A 485 26.15 -11.66 16.99
C THR A 485 26.52 -11.73 18.47
N VAL A 486 26.03 -12.74 19.19
CA VAL A 486 26.59 -13.09 20.50
C VAL A 486 27.96 -13.74 20.22
N ARG A 487 29.03 -13.01 20.49
CA ARG A 487 30.35 -13.63 20.63
C ARG A 487 30.42 -14.24 22.02
N GLU A 488 30.30 -15.55 22.10
CA GLU A 488 30.79 -16.29 23.26
C GLU A 488 32.31 -16.12 23.33
N ASN A 489 32.81 -15.41 24.35
CA ASN A 489 34.19 -15.56 24.78
C ASN A 489 34.20 -16.63 25.87
N GLY A 490 34.46 -17.86 25.46
CA GLY A 490 34.90 -18.92 26.35
C GLY A 490 36.37 -18.75 26.73
N ALA A 491 36.68 -19.27 27.93
CA ALA A 491 37.98 -19.60 28.51
C ALA A 491 38.71 -18.51 29.34
N GLY A 492 38.85 -18.83 30.64
CA GLY A 492 39.73 -18.12 31.56
C GLY A 492 39.59 -18.56 33.02
N ARG A 493 39.79 -19.85 33.30
CA ARG A 493 40.07 -20.37 34.65
C ARG A 493 41.46 -19.90 35.05
N VAL A 494 41.61 -19.19 36.18
CA VAL A 494 42.84 -19.20 36.99
C VAL A 494 42.43 -19.09 38.46
N ASP A 495 42.89 -20.08 39.21
CA ASP A 495 42.83 -20.23 40.66
C ASP A 495 43.76 -19.21 41.37
N ASP A 496 43.50 -19.02 42.66
CA ASP A 496 44.40 -18.53 43.73
C ASP A 496 44.75 -17.03 43.92
N LEU A 497 44.51 -16.65 45.19
CA LEU A 497 44.94 -15.50 46.03
C LEU A 497 44.22 -14.16 45.90
#